data_AF-A0A5F9CQ68-F1
#
_entry.id   AF-A0A5F9CQ68-F1
#
_cell.length_a   1.000
_cell.length_b   1.000
_cell.length_c   1.000
_cell.angle_alpha   90.00
_cell.angle_beta   90.00
_cell.angle_gamma   90.00
#
_symmetry.space_group_name_H-M   'P 1'
#
loop_
_entity.id
_entity.type
_entity.pdbx_description
1 polymer ?
#
loop_
_entity_poly.entity_id
_entity_poly.type
_entity_poly.pdbx_seq_one_letter_code
_entity_poly.pdbx_strand_id
1 'polypeptide(L)'
;MRARPQVCEALLFALALHTGVCYGIKWLALSKTPAALALNQTQHCKQLEGLVSAQVQLCRSNLELMHTIVRAAREVMKACRRAFADMRWNCSSIELAPNYLLDLERGTRESAFVYALSAAAISHAIARACTSGDLPGCSCGPVPGEPPGPGNRWGGCADNLSYGLLMGAKFSDAPMKVKKTGSQANKLMRLHNSEVGRQALRASLEVKCKCHGVSGSCSIRTCWKGLQELRDVAADLKSRYLSATKVVHRPMGTRKHLVPKDLDIRPVKDSELVYLQSSPDFCMKNEKVGSHGTQDSPVVNQACPGARKFREVKSPAQGHTANRADTRDLNSVLQISE
;
A
#
# COMPACT_ATOMS: atom_id res chain seq x y z
N MET A 1 -66.19 11.09 5.68
CA MET A 1 -65.26 10.08 5.13
C MET A 1 -64.23 10.77 4.24
N ARG A 2 -62.95 10.74 4.65
CA ARG A 2 -61.69 10.83 3.87
C ARG A 2 -60.59 11.40 4.76
N ALA A 3 -59.84 10.53 5.41
CA ALA A 3 -58.52 10.85 5.94
C ALA A 3 -57.49 10.31 4.93
N ARG A 4 -56.61 11.20 4.46
CA ARG A 4 -55.48 10.88 3.57
C ARG A 4 -54.35 10.22 4.40
N PRO A 5 -53.63 9.21 3.87
CA PRO A 5 -52.53 8.60 4.62
C PRO A 5 -51.28 9.49 4.59
N GLN A 6 -50.76 9.79 5.79
CA GLN A 6 -49.43 10.32 6.03
C GLN A 6 -48.39 9.21 5.78
N VAL A 7 -47.98 9.00 4.53
CA VAL A 7 -46.83 8.14 4.21
C VAL A 7 -46.05 8.77 3.06
N CYS A 8 -45.39 9.90 3.31
CA CYS A 8 -44.46 10.45 2.30
C CYS A 8 -43.34 11.35 2.85
N GLU A 9 -43.07 11.36 4.16
CA GLU A 9 -41.97 12.17 4.72
C GLU A 9 -40.85 11.35 5.40
N ALA A 10 -41.09 10.09 5.74
CA ALA A 10 -40.07 9.25 6.40
C ALA A 10 -39.07 8.58 5.43
N LEU A 11 -39.32 8.59 4.12
CA LEU A 11 -38.48 7.90 3.12
C LEU A 11 -37.41 8.79 2.48
N LEU A 12 -37.46 10.12 2.69
CA LEU A 12 -36.50 11.06 2.10
C LEU A 12 -35.28 11.36 2.99
N PHE A 13 -35.27 10.92 4.25
CA PHE A 13 -34.16 11.18 5.18
C PHE A 13 -33.15 10.03 5.36
N ALA A 14 -33.34 8.88 4.71
CA ALA A 14 -32.40 7.75 4.78
C ALA A 14 -31.44 7.63 3.58
N LEU A 15 -31.46 8.58 2.64
CA LEU A 15 -30.67 8.53 1.39
C LEU A 15 -29.53 9.56 1.30
N ALA A 16 -29.26 10.34 2.34
CA ALA A 16 -28.24 11.37 2.30
C ALA A 16 -27.32 11.33 3.53
N LEU A 17 -26.39 10.37 3.57
CA LEU A 17 -25.07 10.46 4.24
C LEU A 17 -24.23 9.19 4.00
N HIS A 18 -24.11 8.78 2.74
CA HIS A 18 -22.85 8.18 2.30
C HIS A 18 -22.07 9.28 1.60
N THR A 19 -21.51 10.18 2.40
CA THR A 19 -20.32 10.93 2.01
C THR A 19 -19.27 9.89 1.68
N GLY A 20 -19.29 9.44 0.43
CA GLY A 20 -18.43 8.39 -0.07
C GLY A 20 -17.01 8.92 -0.08
N VAL A 21 -16.36 8.85 1.08
CA VAL A 21 -14.93 9.06 1.17
C VAL A 21 -14.34 8.02 0.22
N CYS A 22 -13.72 8.51 -0.85
CA CYS A 22 -12.97 7.69 -1.78
C CYS A 22 -11.96 6.93 -0.92
N TYR A 23 -11.90 5.61 -1.00
CA TYR A 23 -10.87 4.84 -0.32
C TYR A 23 -10.35 3.83 -1.34
N GLY A 24 -9.11 4.05 -1.80
CA GLY A 24 -8.51 3.25 -2.86
C GLY A 24 -8.20 1.81 -2.45
N ILE A 25 -8.07 1.53 -1.16
CA ILE A 25 -7.75 0.21 -0.61
C ILE A 25 -8.98 -0.61 -0.18
N LYS A 26 -10.21 -0.18 -0.49
CA LYS A 26 -11.43 -0.94 -0.14
C LYS A 26 -11.51 -2.33 -0.79
N TRP A 27 -10.87 -2.49 -1.94
CA TRP A 27 -10.79 -3.78 -2.65
C TRP A 27 -10.09 -4.87 -1.84
N LEU A 28 -9.36 -4.54 -0.77
CA LEU A 28 -8.80 -5.56 0.12
C LEU A 28 -9.87 -6.44 0.80
N ALA A 29 -11.14 -6.00 0.81
CA ALA A 29 -12.28 -6.84 1.19
C ALA A 29 -12.37 -8.15 0.38
N LEU A 30 -11.81 -8.18 -0.84
CA LEU A 30 -11.67 -9.39 -1.66
C LEU A 30 -10.88 -10.51 -0.97
N SER A 31 -10.07 -10.21 0.04
CA SER A 31 -9.40 -11.23 0.85
C SER A 31 -10.39 -12.23 1.49
N LYS A 32 -11.62 -11.76 1.78
CA LYS A 32 -12.72 -12.52 2.36
C LYS A 32 -13.52 -13.32 1.33
N THR A 33 -13.26 -13.13 0.04
CA THR A 33 -13.93 -13.91 -1.01
C THR A 33 -13.59 -15.40 -0.84
N PRO A 34 -14.58 -16.31 -0.78
CA PRO A 34 -14.32 -17.74 -0.65
C PRO A 34 -13.46 -18.27 -1.79
N ALA A 35 -12.53 -19.18 -1.50
CA ALA A 35 -11.71 -19.81 -2.53
C ALA A 35 -12.53 -20.62 -3.55
N ALA A 36 -13.70 -21.12 -3.13
CA ALA A 36 -14.63 -21.88 -3.98
C ALA A 36 -15.45 -21.01 -4.95
N LEU A 37 -15.43 -19.68 -4.82
CA LEU A 37 -16.18 -18.81 -5.72
C LEU A 37 -15.47 -18.73 -7.08
N ALA A 38 -16.04 -19.38 -8.10
CA ALA A 38 -15.61 -19.22 -9.48
C ALA A 38 -16.06 -17.86 -10.03
N LEU A 39 -15.12 -16.98 -10.38
CA LEU A 39 -15.42 -15.67 -10.98
C LEU A 39 -15.57 -15.78 -12.50
N ASN A 40 -16.39 -16.73 -12.96
CA ASN A 40 -16.57 -17.06 -14.37
C ASN A 40 -17.66 -16.25 -15.07
N GLN A 41 -18.46 -15.47 -14.35
CA GLN A 41 -19.57 -14.70 -14.90
C GLN A 41 -19.49 -13.22 -14.48
N THR A 42 -19.80 -12.33 -15.42
CA THR A 42 -19.73 -10.87 -15.22
C THR A 42 -20.68 -10.34 -14.14
N GLN A 43 -21.74 -11.09 -13.80
CA GLN A 43 -22.60 -10.78 -12.66
C GLN A 43 -21.89 -10.88 -11.30
N HIS A 44 -20.94 -11.81 -11.13
CA HIS A 44 -20.24 -12.01 -9.87
C HIS A 44 -19.44 -10.75 -9.47
N CYS A 45 -18.93 -9.99 -10.44
CA CYS A 45 -18.22 -8.73 -10.21
C CYS A 45 -19.01 -7.69 -9.39
N LYS A 46 -20.35 -7.68 -9.49
CA LYS A 46 -21.20 -6.76 -8.71
C LYS A 46 -21.39 -7.20 -7.27
N GLN A 47 -21.24 -8.48 -6.98
CA GLN A 47 -21.39 -9.07 -5.65
C GLN A 47 -20.13 -8.93 -4.81
N LEU A 48 -18.99 -8.62 -5.45
CA LEU A 48 -17.72 -8.40 -4.76
C LEU A 48 -17.74 -7.11 -3.94
N GLU A 49 -17.66 -7.26 -2.62
CA GLU A 49 -17.61 -6.14 -1.69
C GLU A 49 -16.34 -5.28 -1.88
N GLY A 50 -16.47 -3.99 -1.61
CA GLY A 50 -15.34 -3.05 -1.62
C GLY A 50 -14.91 -2.57 -3.00
N LEU A 51 -15.48 -3.08 -4.09
CA LEU A 51 -15.20 -2.58 -5.44
C LEU A 51 -16.00 -1.32 -5.78
N VAL A 52 -15.34 -0.33 -6.37
CA VAL A 52 -16.01 0.82 -6.99
C VAL A 52 -16.44 0.49 -8.41
N SER A 53 -17.37 1.28 -8.98
CA SER A 53 -17.88 1.08 -10.35
C SER A 53 -16.79 0.87 -11.41
N ALA A 54 -15.71 1.67 -11.37
CA ALA A 54 -14.58 1.51 -12.29
C ALA A 54 -13.85 0.16 -12.11
N GLN A 55 -13.68 -0.33 -10.88
CA GLN A 55 -13.11 -1.65 -10.61
C GLN A 55 -14.06 -2.78 -11.01
N VAL A 56 -15.37 -2.61 -10.84
CA VAL A 56 -16.37 -3.57 -11.31
C VAL A 56 -16.32 -3.69 -12.85
N GLN A 57 -16.14 -2.59 -13.57
CA GLN A 57 -15.96 -2.62 -15.02
C GLN A 57 -14.67 -3.34 -15.44
N LEU A 58 -13.57 -3.12 -14.70
CA LEU A 58 -12.33 -3.86 -14.92
C LEU A 58 -12.50 -5.36 -14.66
N CYS A 59 -13.18 -5.74 -13.59
CA CYS A 59 -13.52 -7.13 -13.28
C CYS A 59 -14.28 -7.79 -14.44
N ARG A 60 -15.33 -7.12 -14.95
CA ARG A 60 -16.17 -7.65 -16.04
C ARG A 60 -15.42 -7.85 -17.35
N SER A 61 -14.41 -7.02 -17.61
CA SER A 61 -13.59 -7.11 -18.82
C SER A 61 -12.38 -8.03 -18.66
N ASN A 62 -12.06 -8.46 -17.43
CA ASN A 62 -10.87 -9.25 -17.12
C ASN A 62 -11.19 -10.25 -15.99
N LEU A 63 -12.13 -11.18 -16.24
CA LEU A 63 -12.57 -12.14 -15.22
C LEU A 63 -11.42 -13.00 -14.70
N GLU A 64 -10.56 -13.49 -15.59
CA GLU A 64 -9.38 -14.30 -15.25
C GLU A 64 -8.39 -13.56 -14.33
N LEU A 65 -8.28 -12.24 -14.48
CA LEU A 65 -7.41 -11.41 -13.63
C LEU A 65 -7.87 -11.39 -12.16
N MET A 66 -9.17 -11.57 -11.90
CA MET A 66 -9.73 -11.39 -10.57
C MET A 66 -9.28 -12.46 -9.59
N HIS A 67 -9.01 -13.69 -10.04
CA HIS A 67 -8.43 -14.72 -9.18
C HIS A 67 -7.06 -14.29 -8.63
N THR A 68 -6.25 -13.64 -9.48
CA THR A 68 -4.96 -13.06 -9.08
C THR A 68 -5.13 -11.88 -8.13
N ILE A 69 -6.12 -11.01 -8.35
CA ILE A 69 -6.40 -9.86 -7.47
C ILE A 69 -6.89 -10.32 -6.09
N VAL A 70 -7.77 -11.33 -6.02
CA VAL A 70 -8.23 -11.92 -4.75
C VAL A 70 -7.03 -12.50 -3.98
N ARG A 71 -6.13 -13.23 -4.66
CA ARG A 71 -4.89 -13.74 -4.06
C ARG A 71 -4.01 -12.59 -3.54
N ALA A 72 -3.84 -11.53 -4.33
CA ALA A 72 -3.08 -10.35 -3.93
C ALA A 72 -3.65 -9.69 -2.67
N ALA A 73 -4.97 -9.57 -2.55
CA ALA A 73 -5.61 -9.01 -1.35
C ALA A 73 -5.24 -9.80 -0.08
N ARG A 74 -5.24 -11.14 -0.16
CA ARG A 74 -4.85 -12.01 0.97
C ARG A 74 -3.37 -11.86 1.30
N GLU A 75 -2.51 -11.77 0.30
CA GLU A 75 -1.07 -11.56 0.51
C GLU A 75 -0.77 -10.19 1.13
N VAL A 76 -1.54 -9.14 0.79
CA VAL A 76 -1.45 -7.83 1.48
C VAL A 76 -1.77 -7.98 2.97
N MET A 77 -2.88 -8.62 3.34
CA MET A 77 -3.26 -8.79 4.75
C MET A 77 -2.14 -9.49 5.54
N LYS A 78 -1.64 -10.60 4.98
CA LYS A 78 -0.60 -11.42 5.58
C LYS A 78 0.73 -10.67 5.69
N ALA A 79 1.16 -9.98 4.63
CA ALA A 79 2.41 -9.23 4.62
C ALA A 79 2.35 -8.04 5.59
N CYS A 80 1.23 -7.33 5.66
CA CYS A 80 1.06 -6.20 6.57
C CYS A 80 1.12 -6.63 8.05
N ARG A 81 0.34 -7.64 8.42
CA ARG A 81 0.34 -8.19 9.79
C ARG A 81 1.71 -8.73 10.20
N ARG A 82 2.43 -9.39 9.28
CA ARG A 82 3.79 -9.87 9.54
C ARG A 82 4.79 -8.72 9.71
N ALA A 83 4.73 -7.71 8.84
CA ALA A 83 5.62 -6.56 8.89
C ALA A 83 5.47 -5.78 10.21
N PHE A 84 4.27 -5.76 10.79
CA PHE A 84 3.96 -4.96 11.98
C PHE A 84 3.70 -5.78 13.25
N ALA A 85 4.00 -7.08 13.26
CA ALA A 85 3.74 -7.96 14.41
C ALA A 85 4.44 -7.49 15.71
N ASP A 86 5.54 -6.76 15.59
CA ASP A 86 6.38 -6.21 16.65
C ASP A 86 6.06 -4.73 16.99
N MET A 87 5.06 -4.14 16.35
CA MET A 87 4.71 -2.72 16.48
C MET A 87 3.42 -2.54 17.28
N ARG A 88 3.24 -1.37 17.90
CA ARG A 88 2.00 -1.04 18.65
C ARG A 88 0.77 -1.08 17.74
N TRP A 89 0.91 -0.57 16.53
CA TRP A 89 -0.03 -0.81 15.45
C TRP A 89 0.41 -2.07 14.70
N ASN A 90 -0.37 -3.15 14.80
CA ASN A 90 -0.02 -4.47 14.27
C ASN A 90 -0.70 -4.80 12.94
N CYS A 91 -1.28 -3.80 12.28
CA CYS A 91 -2.05 -3.93 11.05
C CYS A 91 -3.29 -4.84 11.13
N SER A 92 -3.90 -5.03 12.31
CA SER A 92 -5.17 -5.77 12.41
C SER A 92 -6.35 -5.05 11.77
N SER A 93 -6.37 -3.71 11.80
CA SER A 93 -7.48 -2.88 11.29
C SER A 93 -7.75 -3.06 9.79
N ILE A 94 -6.78 -3.58 9.03
CA ILE A 94 -6.93 -3.88 7.61
C ILE A 94 -7.99 -4.96 7.34
N GLU A 95 -8.25 -5.84 8.32
CA GLU A 95 -9.26 -6.91 8.22
C GLU A 95 -10.70 -6.39 8.26
N LEU A 96 -10.88 -5.13 8.66
CA LEU A 96 -12.19 -4.47 8.67
C LEU A 96 -12.62 -3.98 7.28
N ALA A 97 -11.80 -4.18 6.25
CA ALA A 97 -12.16 -3.89 4.86
C ALA A 97 -13.58 -4.42 4.51
N PRO A 98 -14.44 -3.62 3.85
CA PRO A 98 -14.14 -2.30 3.27
C PRO A 98 -14.34 -1.11 4.25
N ASN A 99 -14.72 -1.36 5.50
CA ASN A 99 -15.09 -0.32 6.47
C ASN A 99 -13.97 -0.11 7.48
N TYR A 100 -13.06 0.80 7.16
CA TYR A 100 -11.85 1.04 7.95
C TYR A 100 -12.08 1.98 9.13
N LEU A 101 -11.14 1.94 10.08
CA LEU A 101 -11.08 2.84 11.23
C LEU A 101 -10.17 4.05 10.93
N LEU A 102 -10.11 4.99 11.88
CA LEU A 102 -9.45 6.28 11.65
C LEU A 102 -7.94 6.18 11.35
N ASP A 103 -7.29 5.10 11.78
CA ASP A 103 -5.89 4.78 11.46
C ASP A 103 -5.66 4.47 9.98
N LEU A 104 -6.69 4.15 9.19
CA LEU A 104 -6.57 3.94 7.74
C LEU A 104 -7.40 4.95 6.93
N GLU A 105 -8.40 5.59 7.54
CA GLU A 105 -9.28 6.54 6.84
C GLU A 105 -8.67 7.93 6.68
N ARG A 106 -7.97 8.45 7.70
CA ARG A 106 -7.67 9.88 7.85
C ARG A 106 -6.36 10.36 7.18
N GLY A 107 -5.65 9.48 6.48
CA GLY A 107 -4.37 9.83 5.86
C GLY A 107 -3.22 9.85 6.86
N THR A 108 -3.19 8.85 7.74
CA THR A 108 -2.12 8.60 8.71
C THR A 108 -0.92 7.92 8.05
N ARG A 109 0.14 7.72 8.83
CA ARG A 109 1.33 6.97 8.41
C ARG A 109 1.01 5.50 8.13
N GLU A 110 0.13 4.89 8.90
CA GLU A 110 -0.32 3.51 8.74
C GLU A 110 -1.06 3.35 7.41
N SER A 111 -1.95 4.30 7.11
CA SER A 111 -2.62 4.34 5.81
C SER A 111 -1.62 4.46 4.65
N ALA A 112 -0.59 5.30 4.77
CA ALA A 112 0.44 5.46 3.75
C ALA A 112 1.13 4.14 3.40
N PHE A 113 1.51 3.37 4.42
CA PHE A 113 2.08 2.04 4.23
C PHE A 113 1.11 1.08 3.53
N VAL A 114 -0.16 1.03 3.96
CA VAL A 114 -1.13 0.11 3.37
C VAL A 114 -1.39 0.42 1.89
N TYR A 115 -1.46 1.70 1.50
CA TYR A 115 -1.57 2.08 0.07
C TYR A 115 -0.35 1.63 -0.73
N ALA A 116 0.86 1.87 -0.22
CA ALA A 116 2.10 1.45 -0.88
C ALA A 116 2.20 -0.07 -1.02
N LEU A 117 1.97 -0.81 0.06
CA LEU A 117 2.00 -2.27 0.06
C LEU A 117 0.92 -2.84 -0.87
N SER A 118 -0.29 -2.28 -0.87
CA SER A 118 -1.39 -2.73 -1.73
C SER A 118 -1.06 -2.56 -3.21
N ALA A 119 -0.49 -1.42 -3.59
CA ALA A 119 -0.09 -1.12 -4.96
C ALA A 119 1.10 -2.00 -5.42
N ALA A 120 2.07 -2.24 -4.53
CA ALA A 120 3.18 -3.16 -4.81
C ALA A 120 2.68 -4.60 -4.96
N ALA A 121 1.84 -5.08 -4.04
CA ALA A 121 1.39 -6.46 -3.99
C ALA A 121 0.52 -6.86 -5.18
N ILE A 122 -0.41 -6.00 -5.61
CA ILE A 122 -1.23 -6.29 -6.79
C ILE A 122 -0.37 -6.37 -8.05
N SER A 123 0.61 -5.47 -8.22
CA SER A 123 1.52 -5.48 -9.36
C SER A 123 2.47 -6.68 -9.32
N HIS A 124 2.97 -7.05 -8.14
CA HIS A 124 3.81 -8.22 -7.91
C HIS A 124 3.07 -9.52 -8.26
N ALA A 125 1.84 -9.68 -7.76
CA ALA A 125 1.03 -10.86 -8.01
C ALA A 125 0.70 -11.04 -9.50
N ILE A 126 0.33 -9.96 -10.20
CA ILE A 126 0.04 -9.99 -11.63
C ILE A 126 1.30 -10.33 -12.43
N ALA A 127 2.44 -9.69 -12.12
CA ALA A 127 3.70 -9.96 -12.82
C ALA A 127 4.13 -11.43 -12.71
N ARG A 128 4.04 -12.02 -11.51
CA ARG A 128 4.37 -13.44 -11.29
C ARG A 128 3.34 -14.40 -11.89
N ALA A 129 2.07 -14.03 -11.94
CA ALA A 129 1.03 -14.85 -12.55
C ALA A 129 1.22 -14.99 -14.07
N CYS A 130 1.77 -13.97 -14.74
CA CYS A 130 2.18 -14.07 -16.14
C CYS A 130 3.31 -15.08 -16.34
N THR A 131 4.21 -15.17 -15.38
CA THR A 131 5.39 -16.04 -15.43
C THR A 131 5.08 -17.48 -15.06
N SER A 132 4.14 -17.71 -14.15
CA SER A 132 3.66 -19.07 -13.83
C SER A 132 2.66 -19.62 -14.83
N GLY A 133 2.10 -18.78 -15.71
CA GLY A 133 1.03 -19.15 -16.62
C GLY A 133 -0.36 -19.18 -15.98
N ASP A 134 -0.48 -18.69 -14.73
CA ASP A 134 -1.77 -18.59 -14.01
C ASP A 134 -2.71 -17.56 -14.64
N LEU A 135 -2.15 -16.56 -15.33
CA LEU A 135 -2.92 -15.47 -15.94
C LEU A 135 -2.84 -15.56 -17.47
N PRO A 136 -3.93 -15.94 -18.17
CA PRO A 136 -3.96 -15.91 -19.62
C PRO A 136 -3.90 -14.47 -20.14
N GLY A 137 -3.36 -14.29 -21.34
CA GLY A 137 -3.30 -12.99 -22.02
C GLY A 137 -2.10 -12.11 -21.65
N CYS A 138 -1.12 -12.63 -20.90
CA CYS A 138 0.19 -12.03 -20.76
C CYS A 138 1.32 -13.04 -20.99
N SER A 139 2.51 -12.52 -21.29
CA SER A 139 3.73 -13.30 -21.57
C SER A 139 4.78 -13.09 -20.47
N CYS A 140 5.86 -13.87 -20.53
CA CYS A 140 7.06 -13.63 -19.73
C CYS A 140 7.60 -12.20 -19.94
N GLY A 141 8.31 -11.69 -18.92
CA GLY A 141 9.03 -10.43 -19.02
C GLY A 141 10.11 -10.45 -20.12
N PRO A 142 10.51 -9.28 -20.64
CA PRO A 142 11.52 -9.18 -21.69
C PRO A 142 12.88 -9.69 -21.20
N VAL A 143 13.65 -10.30 -22.11
CA VAL A 143 15.04 -10.66 -21.87
C VAL A 143 15.87 -9.36 -21.80
N PRO A 144 16.76 -9.21 -20.81
CA PRO A 144 17.63 -8.03 -20.74
C PRO A 144 18.50 -7.87 -21.99
N GLY A 145 18.70 -6.63 -22.42
CA GLY A 145 19.57 -6.32 -23.55
C GLY A 145 21.06 -6.40 -23.21
N GLU A 146 21.43 -6.25 -21.93
CA GLU A 146 22.80 -6.45 -21.46
C GLU A 146 23.22 -7.92 -21.60
N PRO A 147 24.48 -8.25 -21.94
CA PRO A 147 24.94 -9.62 -21.91
C PRO A 147 24.90 -10.15 -20.46
N PRO A 148 24.56 -11.43 -20.26
CA PRO A 148 24.61 -12.03 -18.93
C PRO A 148 26.08 -12.09 -18.46
N GLY A 149 26.30 -12.03 -17.14
CA GLY A 149 27.65 -12.10 -16.56
C GLY A 149 28.43 -13.36 -16.98
N PRO A 150 29.77 -13.42 -16.79
CA PRO A 150 30.60 -14.52 -17.26
C PRO A 150 30.09 -15.91 -16.83
N GLY A 151 29.94 -16.84 -17.78
CA GLY A 151 29.42 -18.20 -17.53
C GLY A 151 27.89 -18.30 -17.36
N ASN A 152 27.18 -17.18 -17.49
CA ASN A 152 25.72 -17.12 -17.38
C ASN A 152 25.09 -17.03 -18.77
N ARG A 153 23.88 -17.55 -18.92
CA ARG A 153 23.04 -17.33 -20.11
C ARG A 153 21.69 -16.79 -19.67
N TRP A 154 21.15 -15.83 -20.40
CA TRP A 154 19.75 -15.48 -20.23
C TRP A 154 18.86 -16.63 -20.69
N GLY A 155 17.81 -16.90 -19.94
CA GLY A 155 16.80 -17.89 -20.29
C GLY A 155 15.76 -18.04 -19.20
N GLY A 156 14.84 -18.99 -19.35
CA GLY A 156 13.69 -19.11 -18.45
C GLY A 156 12.64 -18.02 -18.72
N CYS A 157 11.68 -17.89 -17.81
CA CYS A 157 10.58 -16.94 -17.90
C CYS A 157 10.76 -15.88 -16.82
N ALA A 158 11.06 -14.64 -17.23
CA ALA A 158 11.20 -13.50 -16.31
C ALA A 158 9.83 -13.01 -15.82
N ASP A 159 9.80 -12.39 -14.65
CA ASP A 159 8.58 -11.73 -14.15
C ASP A 159 8.20 -10.56 -15.06
N ASN A 160 6.94 -10.51 -15.54
CA ASN A 160 6.48 -9.43 -16.41
C ASN A 160 6.07 -8.19 -15.59
N LEU A 161 7.07 -7.52 -15.02
CA LEU A 161 6.89 -6.37 -14.15
C LEU A 161 6.16 -5.21 -14.86
N SER A 162 6.44 -4.96 -16.14
CA SER A 162 5.78 -3.91 -16.92
C SER A 162 4.26 -4.11 -16.96
N TYR A 163 3.82 -5.33 -17.31
CA TYR A 163 2.41 -5.69 -17.34
C TYR A 163 1.77 -5.64 -15.94
N GLY A 164 2.47 -6.15 -14.92
CA GLY A 164 2.02 -6.10 -13.52
C GLY A 164 1.82 -4.66 -13.01
N LEU A 165 2.74 -3.76 -13.32
CA LEU A 165 2.63 -2.33 -12.97
C LEU A 165 1.44 -1.67 -13.67
N LEU A 166 1.27 -1.93 -14.97
CA LEU A 166 0.18 -1.37 -15.78
C LEU A 166 -1.18 -1.81 -15.24
N MET A 167 -1.40 -3.11 -15.10
CA MET A 167 -2.69 -3.66 -14.69
C MET A 167 -2.97 -3.41 -13.20
N GLY A 168 -1.93 -3.51 -12.36
CA GLY A 168 -2.01 -3.19 -10.94
C GLY A 168 -2.45 -1.74 -10.72
N ALA A 169 -1.79 -0.77 -11.36
CA ALA A 169 -2.16 0.64 -11.28
C ALA A 169 -3.56 0.91 -11.88
N LYS A 170 -3.91 0.25 -13.00
CA LYS A 170 -5.26 0.38 -13.60
C LYS A 170 -6.35 0.02 -12.60
N PHE A 171 -6.14 -1.01 -11.78
CA PHE A 171 -7.10 -1.47 -10.78
C PHE A 171 -7.03 -0.72 -9.45
N SER A 172 -5.84 -0.59 -8.84
CA SER A 172 -5.67 0.02 -7.51
C SER A 172 -5.99 1.51 -7.50
N ASP A 173 -5.71 2.20 -8.61
CA ASP A 173 -5.84 3.66 -8.69
C ASP A 173 -7.19 4.09 -9.29
N ALA A 174 -7.98 3.14 -9.82
CA ALA A 174 -9.31 3.39 -10.38
C ALA A 174 -10.24 4.21 -9.45
N PRO A 175 -10.31 3.96 -8.13
CA PRO A 175 -11.12 4.78 -7.22
C PRO A 175 -10.70 6.27 -7.18
N MET A 176 -9.43 6.56 -7.42
CA MET A 176 -8.86 7.92 -7.34
C MET A 176 -8.98 8.69 -8.67
N LYS A 177 -9.25 8.01 -9.78
CA LYS A 177 -9.48 8.63 -11.10
C LYS A 177 -10.88 9.23 -11.27
N VAL A 178 -11.84 8.83 -10.44
CA VAL A 178 -13.21 9.37 -10.49
C VAL A 178 -13.22 10.81 -9.96
N LYS A 179 -13.83 11.73 -10.72
CA LYS A 179 -14.08 13.14 -10.30
C LYS A 179 -15.14 13.17 -9.20
N LYS A 180 -14.80 12.81 -7.96
CA LYS A 180 -15.69 12.90 -6.80
C LYS A 180 -15.15 13.82 -5.70
N THR A 181 -16.08 14.28 -4.87
CA THR A 181 -15.95 15.13 -3.69
C THR A 181 -15.19 14.42 -2.56
N GLY A 182 -13.87 14.33 -2.70
CA GLY A 182 -12.96 13.90 -1.62
C GLY A 182 -11.97 15.00 -1.29
N SER A 183 -11.30 14.88 -0.13
CA SER A 183 -10.14 15.73 0.16
C SER A 183 -9.06 15.50 -0.90
N GLN A 184 -8.81 16.52 -1.73
CA GLN A 184 -7.77 16.46 -2.77
C GLN A 184 -6.41 16.10 -2.18
N ALA A 185 -6.10 16.59 -0.97
CA ALA A 185 -4.91 16.23 -0.23
C ALA A 185 -4.79 14.71 0.01
N ASN A 186 -5.87 14.07 0.49
CA ASN A 186 -5.87 12.62 0.70
C ASN A 186 -5.71 11.85 -0.61
N LYS A 187 -6.33 12.31 -1.70
CA LYS A 187 -6.17 11.70 -3.02
C LYS A 187 -4.72 11.77 -3.48
N LEU A 188 -4.08 12.93 -3.41
CA LEU A 188 -2.67 13.12 -3.79
C LEU A 188 -1.74 12.25 -2.95
N MET A 189 -1.93 12.24 -1.63
CA MET A 189 -1.15 11.43 -0.70
C MET A 189 -1.23 9.93 -1.05
N ARG A 190 -2.43 9.44 -1.36
CA ARG A 190 -2.65 8.03 -1.69
C ARG A 190 -2.06 7.64 -3.04
N LEU A 191 -2.21 8.48 -4.07
CA LEU A 191 -1.57 8.26 -5.37
C LEU A 191 -0.05 8.23 -5.25
N HIS A 192 0.52 9.18 -4.50
CA HIS A 192 1.95 9.23 -4.20
C HIS A 192 2.43 7.95 -3.51
N ASN A 193 1.79 7.58 -2.41
CA ASN A 193 2.19 6.38 -1.66
C ASN A 193 2.01 5.09 -2.47
N SER A 194 0.97 4.98 -3.30
CA SER A 194 0.83 3.88 -4.26
C SER A 194 2.01 3.82 -5.23
N GLU A 195 2.49 4.97 -5.73
CA GLU A 195 3.65 5.02 -6.61
C GLU A 195 4.95 4.69 -5.88
N VAL A 196 5.15 5.15 -4.64
CA VAL A 196 6.28 4.71 -3.80
C VAL A 196 6.30 3.19 -3.66
N GLY A 197 5.12 2.57 -3.47
CA GLY A 197 4.96 1.11 -3.46
C GLY A 197 5.45 0.46 -4.76
N ARG A 198 5.02 0.99 -5.90
CA ARG A 198 5.45 0.50 -7.22
C ARG A 198 6.93 0.76 -7.49
N GLN A 199 7.51 1.84 -6.98
CA GLN A 199 8.95 2.10 -7.06
C GLN A 199 9.76 1.10 -6.23
N ALA A 200 9.32 0.79 -4.99
CA ALA A 200 9.93 -0.26 -4.18
C ALA A 200 9.89 -1.62 -4.87
N LEU A 201 8.79 -1.94 -5.56
CA LEU A 201 8.68 -3.14 -6.39
C LEU A 201 9.64 -3.14 -7.59
N ARG A 202 9.82 -2.00 -8.28
CA ARG A 202 10.81 -1.89 -9.36
C ARG A 202 12.23 -2.12 -8.85
N ALA A 203 12.55 -1.56 -7.69
CA ALA A 203 13.85 -1.70 -7.04
C ALA A 203 14.13 -3.13 -6.54
N SER A 204 13.09 -3.97 -6.37
CA SER A 204 13.24 -5.36 -5.92
C SER A 204 13.50 -6.37 -7.03
N LEU A 205 13.69 -5.90 -8.27
CA LEU A 205 14.02 -6.77 -9.40
C LEU A 205 15.48 -7.22 -9.30
N GLU A 206 15.70 -8.53 -9.30
CA GLU A 206 17.01 -9.14 -9.17
C GLU A 206 17.27 -10.20 -10.25
N VAL A 207 18.54 -10.55 -10.46
CA VAL A 207 18.91 -11.65 -11.35
C VAL A 207 18.83 -12.95 -10.55
N LYS A 208 17.88 -13.80 -10.91
CA LYS A 208 17.75 -15.16 -10.38
C LYS A 208 18.38 -16.14 -11.35
N CYS A 209 19.10 -17.14 -10.85
CA CYS A 209 19.79 -18.12 -11.68
C CYS A 209 19.52 -19.54 -11.20
N LYS A 210 19.44 -20.47 -12.16
CA LYS A 210 19.44 -21.91 -11.92
C LYS A 210 20.70 -22.52 -12.51
N CYS A 211 21.39 -23.30 -11.68
CA CYS A 211 22.56 -24.07 -12.10
C CYS A 211 22.13 -25.34 -12.85
N HIS A 212 22.86 -25.66 -13.91
CA HIS A 212 22.74 -26.91 -14.63
C HIS A 212 24.12 -27.55 -14.73
N GLY A 213 24.19 -28.86 -14.49
CA GLY A 213 25.43 -29.63 -14.57
C GLY A 213 25.25 -31.04 -14.02
N VAL A 214 26.13 -31.96 -14.44
CA VAL A 214 26.14 -33.34 -13.93
C VAL A 214 26.39 -33.32 -12.43
N SER A 215 25.65 -34.12 -11.68
CA SER A 215 25.76 -34.24 -10.21
C SER A 215 25.63 -32.93 -9.43
N GLY A 216 24.85 -31.95 -9.93
CA GLY A 216 24.61 -30.68 -9.22
C GLY A 216 25.71 -29.63 -9.40
N SER A 217 26.66 -29.85 -10.31
CA SER A 217 27.63 -28.83 -10.71
C SER A 217 26.95 -27.61 -11.36
N CYS A 218 27.58 -26.43 -11.25
CA CYS A 218 27.10 -25.17 -11.83
C CYS A 218 28.01 -24.69 -12.98
N SER A 219 28.37 -25.61 -13.89
CA SER A 219 29.23 -25.31 -15.04
C SER A 219 28.56 -24.40 -16.06
N ILE A 220 27.22 -24.45 -16.16
CA ILE A 220 26.41 -23.49 -16.88
C ILE A 220 25.23 -23.06 -16.00
N ARG A 221 24.91 -21.76 -16.01
CA ARG A 221 23.71 -21.26 -15.32
C ARG A 221 22.79 -20.50 -16.27
N THR A 222 21.50 -20.75 -16.11
CA THR A 222 20.44 -20.01 -16.80
C THR A 222 19.88 -18.98 -15.83
N CYS A 223 19.87 -17.71 -16.21
CA CYS A 223 19.40 -16.61 -15.38
C CYS A 223 18.23 -15.87 -16.03
N TRP A 224 17.38 -15.26 -15.19
CA TRP A 224 16.28 -14.38 -15.57
C TRP A 224 16.15 -13.23 -14.57
N LYS A 225 15.46 -12.16 -14.95
CA LYS A 225 15.04 -11.12 -14.00
C LYS A 225 13.78 -11.59 -13.28
N GLY A 226 13.81 -11.58 -11.96
CA GLY A 226 12.67 -11.94 -11.12
C GLY A 226 12.53 -10.97 -9.96
N LEU A 227 11.31 -10.82 -9.46
CA LEU A 227 11.00 -10.00 -8.30
C LEU A 227 11.36 -10.74 -7.02
N GLN A 228 11.85 -10.02 -6.02
CA GLN A 228 11.96 -10.56 -4.66
C GLN A 228 10.60 -10.99 -4.11
N GLU A 229 10.62 -11.74 -3.01
CA GLU A 229 9.39 -12.11 -2.32
C GLU A 229 8.71 -10.87 -1.74
N LEU A 230 7.37 -10.87 -1.70
CA LEU A 230 6.60 -9.71 -1.25
C LEU A 230 6.95 -9.30 0.19
N ARG A 231 7.40 -10.25 1.01
CA ARG A 231 7.89 -9.99 2.37
C ARG A 231 9.04 -9.00 2.39
N ASP A 232 9.97 -9.13 1.45
CA ASP A 232 11.19 -8.31 1.44
C ASP A 232 10.86 -6.90 0.92
N VAL A 233 9.94 -6.79 -0.05
CA VAL A 233 9.34 -5.52 -0.46
C VAL A 233 8.59 -4.85 0.69
N ALA A 234 7.82 -5.61 1.48
CA ALA A 234 7.11 -5.10 2.64
C ALA A 234 8.08 -4.60 3.74
N ALA A 235 9.23 -5.26 3.89
CA ALA A 235 10.28 -4.81 4.82
C ALA A 235 10.92 -3.48 4.37
N ASP A 236 11.22 -3.31 3.07
CA ASP A 236 11.67 -2.02 2.53
C ASP A 236 10.61 -0.92 2.77
N LEU A 237 9.35 -1.22 2.48
CA LEU A 237 8.24 -0.29 2.74
C LEU A 237 8.08 0.02 4.24
N LYS A 238 8.36 -0.93 5.14
CA LYS A 238 8.36 -0.68 6.60
C LYS A 238 9.46 0.30 6.98
N SER A 239 10.65 0.19 6.39
CA SER A 239 11.73 1.17 6.57
C SER A 239 11.29 2.57 6.16
N ARG A 240 10.67 2.70 4.98
CA ARG A 240 10.12 3.98 4.48
C ARG A 240 8.97 4.51 5.34
N TYR A 241 8.19 3.62 5.96
CA TYR A 241 7.16 3.99 6.92
C TYR A 241 7.77 4.62 8.17
N LEU A 242 8.85 4.05 8.71
CA LEU A 242 9.51 4.57 9.91
C LEU A 242 10.06 5.99 9.69
N SER A 243 10.54 6.27 8.49
CA SER A 243 11.07 7.58 8.07
C SER A 243 10.07 8.46 7.30
N ALA A 244 8.77 8.16 7.31
CA ALA A 244 7.79 8.88 6.51
C ALA A 244 7.65 10.36 6.95
N THR A 245 7.39 11.26 6.00
CA THR A 245 7.28 12.71 6.25
C THR A 245 5.83 13.18 6.35
N LYS A 246 5.57 14.04 7.35
CA LYS A 246 4.29 14.73 7.48
C LYS A 246 4.21 15.88 6.48
N VAL A 247 3.18 15.87 5.65
CA VAL A 247 2.92 16.89 4.64
C VAL A 247 1.62 17.65 4.93
N VAL A 248 1.53 18.85 4.38
CA VAL A 248 0.34 19.70 4.42
C VAL A 248 -0.05 20.11 3.01
N HIS A 249 -1.33 20.35 2.80
CA HIS A 249 -1.86 20.79 1.53
C HIS A 249 -1.80 22.31 1.45
N ARG A 250 -0.95 22.84 0.56
CA ARG A 250 -0.82 24.29 0.37
C ARG A 250 -1.19 24.68 -1.08
N PRO A 251 -1.90 25.80 -1.27
CA PRO A 251 -2.03 26.40 -2.59
C PRO A 251 -0.68 26.99 -3.02
N MET A 252 -0.28 26.73 -4.27
CA MET A 252 0.91 27.33 -4.87
C MET A 252 0.56 27.80 -6.28
N GLY A 253 0.32 29.11 -6.43
CA GLY A 253 -0.29 29.66 -7.64
C GLY A 253 -1.70 29.11 -7.85
N THR A 254 -1.97 28.61 -9.06
CA THR A 254 -3.28 28.02 -9.43
C THR A 254 -3.43 26.56 -9.05
N ARG A 255 -2.34 25.87 -8.70
CA ARG A 255 -2.32 24.45 -8.37
C ARG A 255 -2.19 24.23 -6.86
N LYS A 256 -2.67 23.08 -6.41
CA LYS A 256 -2.53 22.67 -5.00
C LYS A 256 -1.52 21.54 -4.90
N HIS A 257 -0.65 21.62 -3.90
CA HIS A 257 0.47 20.71 -3.72
C HIS A 257 0.53 20.19 -2.30
N LEU A 258 1.09 18.99 -2.15
CA LEU A 258 1.55 18.51 -0.84
C LEU A 258 3.00 18.95 -0.65
N VAL A 259 3.26 19.62 0.48
CA VAL A 259 4.60 20.10 0.88
C VAL A 259 4.90 19.66 2.31
N PRO A 260 6.17 19.49 2.70
CA PRO A 260 6.55 19.25 4.09
C PRO A 260 5.87 20.24 5.03
N LYS A 261 5.42 19.76 6.21
CA LYS A 261 4.82 20.64 7.22
C LYS A 261 5.82 21.69 7.71
N ASP A 262 7.03 21.23 8.03
CA ASP A 262 8.12 22.06 8.52
C ASP A 262 9.04 22.40 7.35
N LEU A 263 9.17 23.69 7.05
CA LEU A 263 9.89 24.18 5.87
C LEU A 263 11.42 24.04 6.01
N ASP A 264 11.92 23.86 7.23
CA ASP A 264 13.33 23.60 7.52
C ASP A 264 13.71 22.13 7.28
N ILE A 265 12.74 21.27 6.94
CA ILE A 265 13.00 19.89 6.57
C ILE A 265 13.33 19.85 5.08
N ARG A 266 14.33 19.03 4.73
CA ARG A 266 14.69 18.73 3.33
C ARG A 266 13.45 18.40 2.48
N PRO A 267 13.49 18.67 1.17
CA PRO A 267 12.49 18.16 0.24
C PRO A 267 12.15 16.68 0.45
N VAL A 268 10.86 16.36 0.34
CA VAL A 268 10.39 14.97 0.32
C VAL A 268 10.96 14.30 -0.93
N LYS A 269 11.52 13.10 -0.80
CA LYS A 269 11.94 12.32 -1.98
C LYS A 269 10.72 11.65 -2.61
N ASP A 270 10.77 11.46 -3.92
CA ASP A 270 9.74 10.73 -4.67
C ASP A 270 9.56 9.29 -4.16
N SER A 271 10.63 8.73 -3.61
CA SER A 271 10.69 7.39 -3.02
C SER A 271 10.26 7.34 -1.54
N GLU A 272 9.83 8.45 -0.94
CA GLU A 272 9.51 8.55 0.49
C GLU A 272 8.00 8.52 0.74
N LEU A 273 7.54 7.78 1.75
CA LEU A 273 6.13 7.79 2.12
C LEU A 273 5.74 9.12 2.80
N VAL A 274 4.54 9.58 2.52
CA VAL A 274 4.00 10.83 3.08
C VAL A 274 2.67 10.61 3.78
N TYR A 275 2.40 11.39 4.82
CA TYR A 275 1.14 11.35 5.57
C TYR A 275 0.65 12.74 5.95
N LEU A 276 -0.66 12.89 6.12
CA LEU A 276 -1.31 14.17 6.43
C LEU A 276 -1.60 14.32 7.92
N GLN A 277 -1.99 13.23 8.58
CA GLN A 277 -2.45 13.24 9.97
C GLN A 277 -1.53 12.42 10.87
N SER A 278 -1.26 12.94 12.07
CA SER A 278 -0.47 12.20 13.06
C SER A 278 -1.21 10.91 13.44
N SER A 279 -0.46 9.83 13.62
CA SER A 279 -0.99 8.57 14.13
C SER A 279 -1.60 8.75 15.52
N PRO A 280 -2.68 8.01 15.84
CA PRO A 280 -3.24 7.98 17.18
C PRO A 280 -2.29 7.28 18.17
N ASP A 281 -2.60 7.37 19.47
CA ASP A 281 -1.91 6.55 20.46
C ASP A 281 -2.41 5.10 20.41
N PHE A 282 -1.51 4.18 20.07
CA PHE A 282 -1.78 2.74 20.02
C PHE A 282 -1.47 2.01 21.33
N CYS A 283 -1.03 2.72 22.38
CA CYS A 283 -0.74 2.12 23.68
C CYS A 283 -1.99 1.63 24.40
N MET A 284 -3.03 2.47 24.44
CA MET A 284 -4.32 2.17 25.07
C MET A 284 -5.32 1.65 24.06
N LYS A 285 -6.15 0.66 24.45
CA LYS A 285 -7.23 0.15 23.59
C LYS A 285 -8.21 1.28 23.28
N ASN A 286 -8.46 1.49 21.99
CA ASN A 286 -9.45 2.43 21.47
C ASN A 286 -9.90 1.97 20.08
N GLU A 287 -11.09 1.37 20.04
CA GLU A 287 -11.64 0.75 18.83
C GLU A 287 -11.95 1.77 17.74
N LYS A 288 -12.22 3.04 18.07
CA LYS A 288 -12.49 4.08 17.04
C LYS A 288 -11.25 4.42 16.23
N VAL A 289 -10.07 4.32 16.83
CA VAL A 289 -8.80 4.71 16.20
C VAL A 289 -7.98 3.50 15.73
N GLY A 290 -8.55 2.29 15.76
CA GLY A 290 -7.83 1.06 15.36
C GLY A 290 -6.79 0.59 16.38
N SER A 291 -6.85 1.07 17.62
CA SER A 291 -5.93 0.64 18.67
C SER A 291 -6.50 -0.54 19.45
N HIS A 292 -5.78 -1.66 19.45
CA HIS A 292 -6.07 -2.81 20.33
C HIS A 292 -5.45 -2.66 21.73
N GLY A 293 -4.58 -1.67 21.92
CA GLY A 293 -3.74 -1.56 23.10
C GLY A 293 -2.60 -2.56 23.10
N THR A 294 -1.65 -2.37 24.02
CA THR A 294 -0.42 -3.18 24.11
C THR A 294 -0.31 -3.95 25.43
N GLN A 295 -1.32 -3.88 26.29
CA GLN A 295 -1.30 -4.41 27.66
C GLN A 295 -1.02 -5.92 27.72
N ASP A 296 -1.49 -6.67 26.72
CA ASP A 296 -1.31 -8.13 26.65
C ASP A 296 -0.01 -8.57 25.94
N SER A 297 0.82 -7.62 25.47
CA SER A 297 2.09 -7.91 24.77
C SER A 297 3.27 -7.29 25.52
N PRO A 298 3.99 -8.05 26.37
CA PRO A 298 5.05 -7.52 27.24
C PRO A 298 6.17 -6.78 26.47
N VAL A 299 6.51 -7.28 25.28
CA VAL A 299 7.57 -6.70 24.42
C VAL A 299 7.15 -5.36 23.83
N VAL A 300 5.90 -5.25 23.37
CA VAL A 300 5.38 -4.02 22.73
C VAL A 300 4.95 -2.99 23.78
N ASN A 301 4.48 -3.44 24.94
CA ASN A 301 4.08 -2.58 26.06
C ASN A 301 5.25 -1.77 26.62
N GLN A 302 6.47 -2.34 26.68
CA GLN A 302 7.65 -1.64 27.20
C GLN A 302 8.01 -0.35 26.45
N ALA A 303 7.55 -0.21 25.20
CA ALA A 303 7.74 1.01 24.43
C ALA A 303 6.79 2.14 24.86
N CYS A 304 5.68 1.87 25.54
CA CYS A 304 4.66 2.86 25.88
C CYS A 304 5.10 3.81 27.02
N PRO A 305 4.75 5.12 26.94
CA PRO A 305 5.02 6.05 28.03
C PRO A 305 4.40 5.54 29.34
N GLY A 306 5.23 5.33 30.37
CA GLY A 306 4.81 4.81 31.68
C GLY A 306 5.00 3.30 31.90
N ALA A 307 5.44 2.54 30.91
CA ALA A 307 5.70 1.09 31.05
C ALA A 307 6.97 0.75 31.85
N ARG A 308 7.80 1.74 32.21
CA ARG A 308 8.88 1.61 33.20
C ARG A 308 8.46 2.26 34.51
N LYS A 309 7.90 1.47 35.43
CA LYS A 309 8.04 1.74 36.87
C LYS A 309 9.19 0.88 37.40
N PHE A 310 10.19 1.54 37.98
CA PHE A 310 11.36 1.01 38.70
C PHE A 310 12.47 0.29 37.92
N ARG A 311 13.44 1.08 37.46
CA ARG A 311 14.84 0.97 37.90
C ARG A 311 15.55 2.28 37.55
N GLU A 312 15.75 3.12 38.56
CA GLU A 312 16.68 4.24 38.49
C GLU A 312 18.08 3.67 38.25
N VAL A 313 18.64 3.97 37.08
CA VAL A 313 20.09 3.97 36.89
C VAL A 313 20.41 5.38 36.41
N LYS A 314 20.94 6.20 37.33
CA LYS A 314 21.54 7.49 37.01
C LYS A 314 22.78 7.25 36.15
N SER A 315 22.91 7.99 35.06
CA SER A 315 24.19 8.22 34.41
C SER A 315 24.20 9.63 33.79
N PRO A 316 25.37 10.28 33.74
CA PRO A 316 25.49 11.73 33.79
C PRO A 316 25.37 12.39 32.42
N ALA A 317 24.92 13.64 32.45
CA ALA A 317 24.80 14.50 31.29
C ALA A 317 26.17 14.80 30.66
N GLN A 318 26.28 14.64 29.34
CA GLN A 318 27.28 15.33 28.53
C GLN A 318 26.53 16.17 27.49
N GLY A 319 26.67 17.49 27.62
CA GLY A 319 26.17 18.46 26.67
C GLY A 319 27.03 18.47 25.41
N HIS A 320 26.40 18.58 24.24
CA HIS A 320 27.06 18.93 22.99
C HIS A 320 26.25 20.04 22.31
N THR A 321 26.98 21.10 21.97
CA THR A 321 26.56 22.33 21.30
C THR A 321 26.12 22.07 19.86
N ALA A 322 24.99 22.66 19.47
CA ALA A 322 24.52 22.68 18.08
C ALA A 322 25.26 23.77 17.29
N ASN A 323 25.97 23.36 16.23
CA ASN A 323 26.50 24.30 15.23
C ASN A 323 25.51 24.48 14.09
N ARG A 324 25.37 25.76 13.72
CA ARG A 324 24.54 26.33 12.66
C ARG A 324 25.04 25.88 11.29
N ALA A 325 24.15 25.36 10.44
CA ALA A 325 24.45 25.05 9.04
C ALA A 325 23.71 26.01 8.10
N ASP A 326 24.46 26.33 7.05
CA ASP A 326 24.36 27.43 6.12
C ASP A 326 23.18 27.31 5.13
N THR A 327 22.68 28.46 4.70
CA THR A 327 21.68 28.61 3.64
C THR A 327 22.24 28.23 2.27
N ARG A 328 21.60 27.31 1.53
CA ARG A 328 21.59 27.30 0.05
C ARG A 328 20.55 26.35 -0.59
N ASP A 329 19.95 26.86 -1.66
CA ASP A 329 19.13 26.27 -2.74
C ASP A 329 17.68 25.81 -2.51
N LEU A 330 16.76 26.76 -2.73
CA LEU A 330 15.29 26.66 -2.70
C LEU A 330 14.63 26.02 -3.95
N ASN A 331 15.38 25.45 -4.89
CA ASN A 331 14.83 25.01 -6.19
C ASN A 331 14.68 23.50 -6.41
N SER A 332 14.68 22.67 -5.36
CA SER A 332 14.53 21.20 -5.48
C SER A 332 13.43 20.58 -4.61
N VAL A 333 12.41 21.35 -4.22
CA VAL A 333 11.27 20.79 -3.49
C VAL A 333 10.46 19.90 -4.43
N LEU A 334 10.53 18.57 -4.26
CA LEU A 334 9.60 17.67 -4.93
C LEU A 334 8.19 18.03 -4.48
N GLN A 335 7.41 18.54 -5.42
CA GLN A 335 6.04 18.94 -5.20
C GLN A 335 5.14 17.87 -5.78
N ILE A 336 4.38 17.18 -4.93
CA ILE A 336 3.35 16.23 -5.40
C ILE A 336 2.19 17.10 -5.89
N SER A 337 2.10 17.24 -7.21
CA SER A 337 1.07 18.04 -7.88
C SER A 337 -0.14 17.21 -8.31
N GLU A 338 -1.24 17.91 -8.57
CA GLU A 338 -2.37 17.40 -9.36
C GLU A 338 -1.96 16.93 -10.75
#